data_AF-A0A8T3TAJ0-F1
#
_entry.id   AF-A0A8T3TAJ0-F1
#
_cell.length_a   1.000
_cell.length_b   1.000
_cell.length_c   1.000
_cell.angle_alpha   90.00
_cell.angle_beta   90.00
_cell.angle_gamma   90.00
#
_symmetry.space_group_name_H-M   'P 1'
#
loop_
_entity.id
_entity.type
_entity.pdbx_description
1 polymer ?
#
loop_
_entity_poly.entity_id
_entity_poly.type
_entity_poly.pdbx_seq_one_letter_code
_entity_poly.pdbx_strand_id
1 'polypeptide(L)' 'MSDPFDLLILGSGSTAFAAAIGAGELGARVAMVERRTLGGTCVNRGCLPSKNLIEAARL' A
#
# COMPACT_ATOMS: atom_id res chain seq x y z
N MET A 1 -18.57 11.97 19.92
CA MET A 1 -18.04 11.96 18.54
C MET A 1 -17.94 10.51 18.14
N SER A 2 -18.67 10.06 17.12
CA SER A 2 -18.38 8.77 16.49
C SER A 2 -17.12 8.95 15.66
N ASP A 3 -16.13 8.08 15.84
CA ASP A 3 -14.92 8.16 15.03
C ASP A 3 -15.29 7.99 13.54
N PRO A 4 -14.73 8.81 12.64
CA PRO A 4 -15.06 8.76 11.21
C PRO A 4 -14.48 7.53 10.49
N PHE A 5 -13.69 6.70 11.18
CA PHE A 5 -13.04 5.52 10.63
C PHE A 5 -13.22 4.34 11.58
N ASP A 6 -13.37 3.16 10.99
CA ASP A 6 -13.51 1.89 11.69
C ASP A 6 -12.16 1.15 11.77
N LEU A 7 -11.20 1.49 10.90
CA LEU A 7 -9.86 0.92 10.86
C LEU A 7 -8.81 2.00 10.52
N LEU A 8 -7.72 2.04 11.29
CA LEU A 8 -6.53 2.83 11.00
C LEU A 8 -5.36 1.91 10.61
N ILE A 9 -4.78 2.12 9.44
CA ILE A 9 -3.63 1.38 8.93
C ILE A 9 -2.39 2.29 8.91
N LEU A 10 -1.30 1.81 9.51
CA LEU A 10 -0.01 2.48 9.50
C LEU A 10 0.89 1.88 8.42
N GLY A 11 1.21 2.69 7.42
CA GLY A 11 1.95 2.33 6.22
C GLY A 11 1.04 2.06 5.03
N SER A 12 1.62 2.14 3.84
CA SER A 12 0.94 1.98 2.54
C SER A 12 1.59 0.93 1.64
N GLY A 13 2.18 -0.10 2.24
CA GLY A 13 2.75 -1.24 1.52
C GLY A 13 1.68 -2.15 0.92
N SER A 14 2.11 -3.20 0.21
CA SER A 14 1.21 -4.19 -0.41
C SER A 14 0.19 -4.78 0.57
N THR A 15 0.63 -5.16 1.77
CA THR A 15 -0.26 -5.70 2.82
C THR A 15 -1.25 -4.66 3.34
N ALA A 16 -0.84 -3.38 3.43
CA ALA A 16 -1.73 -2.30 3.87
C ALA A 16 -2.85 -2.07 2.86
N PHE A 17 -2.53 -2.07 1.57
CA PHE A 17 -3.53 -2.00 0.51
C PHE A 17 -4.45 -3.23 0.52
N ALA A 18 -3.92 -4.44 0.65
CA ALA A 18 -4.73 -5.65 0.73
C ALA A 18 -5.71 -5.61 1.92
N ALA A 19 -5.24 -5.19 3.10
CA ALA A 19 -6.06 -5.03 4.29
C ALA A 19 -7.12 -3.92 4.12
N ALA A 20 -6.76 -2.78 3.52
CA ALA A 20 -7.70 -1.69 3.28
C ALA A 20 -8.80 -2.09 2.29
N ILE A 21 -8.45 -2.80 1.21
CA ILE A 21 -9.41 -3.31 0.23
C ILE A 21 -10.36 -4.29 0.89
N GLY A 22 -9.84 -5.31 1.59
CA GLY A 22 -10.69 -6.29 2.27
C GLY A 22 -11.59 -5.67 3.33
N ALA A 23 -11.10 -4.70 4.10
CA ALA A 23 -11.92 -3.96 5.06
C ALA A 23 -12.99 -3.09 4.38
N GLY A 24 -12.65 -2.46 3.25
CA GLY A 24 -13.60 -1.68 2.45
C GLY A 24 -14.71 -2.55 1.81
N GLU A 25 -14.37 -3.76 1.37
CA GLU A 25 -15.34 -4.75 0.88
C GLU A 25 -16.34 -5.19 1.97
N LEU A 26 -15.90 -5.17 3.24
CA LEU A 26 -16.76 -5.40 4.41
C LEU A 26 -17.50 -4.14 4.89
N GLY A 27 -17.39 -3.03 4.18
CA GLY A 27 -18.09 -1.77 4.48
C GLY A 27 -17.41 -0.88 5.53
N ALA A 28 -16.19 -1.21 5.95
CA ALA A 28 -15.45 -0.39 6.91
C ALA A 28 -14.89 0.88 6.25
N ARG A 29 -14.95 2.00 6.97
CA ARG A 29 -14.25 3.24 6.61
C ARG A 29 -12.81 3.15 7.10
N VAL A 30 -11.87 3.07 6.18
CA VAL A 30 -10.45 2.87 6.48
C VAL A 30 -9.66 4.16 6.31
N ALA A 31 -8.89 4.53 7.33
CA ALA A 31 -7.85 5.56 7.22
C ALA A 31 -6.48 4.88 7.06
N MET A 32 -5.66 5.36 6.14
CA MET A 32 -4.29 4.88 5.93
C MET A 32 -3.32 6.05 6.05
N VAL A 33 -2.25 5.86 6.82
CA VAL A 33 -1.23 6.90 7.06
C VAL A 33 0.13 6.39 6.62
N GLU A 34 0.80 7.12 5.75
CA GLU A 34 2.14 6.81 5.28
C GLU A 34 3.07 8.00 5.52
N ARG A 35 4.31 7.71 5.93
CA ARG A 35 5.34 8.74 6.13
C ARG A 35 6.10 9.07 4.85
N ARG A 36 6.24 8.10 3.95
CA ARG A 36 7.04 8.20 2.72
C ARG A 36 6.14 8.13 1.47
N THR A 37 6.67 7.62 0.37
CA THR A 37 5.93 7.39 -0.87
C THR A 37 4.93 6.25 -0.72
N LEU A 38 3.71 6.47 -1.21
CA LEU A 38 2.65 5.47 -1.27
C LEU A 38 3.08 4.23 -2.05
N GLY A 39 2.58 3.05 -1.68
CA GLY A 39 2.87 1.77 -2.34
C GLY A 39 4.05 1.00 -1.72
N GLY A 40 4.72 1.58 -0.72
CA GLY A 40 5.74 0.93 0.08
C GLY A 40 6.96 0.44 -0.73
N THR A 41 7.58 -0.65 -0.28
CA THR A 41 8.85 -1.14 -0.86
C THR A 41 8.66 -1.72 -2.26
N CYS A 42 7.63 -2.57 -2.45
CA CYS A 42 7.44 -3.33 -3.69
C CYS A 42 7.44 -2.42 -4.94
N VAL A 43 6.64 -1.35 -4.90
CA VAL A 43 6.45 -0.43 -6.02
C VAL A 43 7.61 0.55 -6.17
N ASN A 44 8.17 1.06 -5.06
CA ASN A 44 9.08 2.21 -5.13
C ASN A 44 10.56 1.84 -5.15
N ARG A 45 10.96 0.73 -4.53
CA ARG A 45 12.39 0.40 -4.32
C ARG A 45 12.65 -1.10 -4.12
N GLY A 46 11.81 -1.94 -4.72
CA GLY A 46 11.83 -3.38 -4.51
C GLY A 46 11.51 -4.12 -5.79
N CYS A 47 10.45 -4.94 -5.76
CA CYS A 47 10.10 -5.85 -6.84
C CYS A 47 9.95 -5.14 -8.19
N LEU A 48 9.12 -4.11 -8.29
CA LEU A 48 8.85 -3.43 -9.56
C LEU A 48 10.11 -2.77 -10.15
N PRO A 49 10.82 -1.88 -9.44
CA PRO A 49 12.04 -1.27 -9.98
C PRO A 49 13.14 -2.29 -10.30
N SER A 50 13.32 -3.31 -9.45
CA SER A 50 14.34 -4.34 -9.72
C SER A 50 14.05 -5.13 -10.99
N LYS A 51 12.78 -5.50 -11.24
CA LYS A 51 12.42 -6.21 -12.47
C LYS A 51 12.53 -5.32 -13.71
N ASN A 52 12.17 -4.04 -13.59
CA ASN A 52 12.37 -3.08 -14.68
C ASN A 52 13.85 -2.92 -15.04
N LEU A 53 14.75 -2.85 -14.03
CA LEU A 53 16.19 -2.76 -14.26
C LEU A 53 16.78 -4.04 -14.86
N ILE A 54 16.33 -5.21 -14.40
CA ILE A 54 16.74 -6.50 -14.99
C ILE A 54 16.34 -6.57 -16.46
N GLU A 55 15.15 -6.10 -16.82
CA GLU A 55 14.70 -6.07 -18.21
C GLU A 55 15.49 -5.06 -19.04
N ALA A 56 15.73 -3.85 -18.50
CA ALA A 56 16.54 -2.84 -19.18
C ALA A 56 17.98 -3.31 -19.47
N ALA A 57 18.54 -4.17 -18.62
CA ALA A 57 19.88 -4.74 -18.81
C ALA A 57 19.94 -5.86 -19.88
N ARG A 58 18.80 -6.28 -20.44
CA ARG A 58 18.74 -7.24 -21.56
C ARG A 58 18.81 -6.56 -22.93
N LEU A 59 18.66 -5.23 -22.97
CA LEU A 59 18.83 -4.39 -24.17
C LEU A 59 20.32 -4.13 -24.44
#